data_AF-A0A519KNG0-F1
#
_entry.id   AF-A0A519KNG0-F1
#
_cell.length_a   1.000
_cell.length_b   1.000
_cell.length_c   1.000
_cell.angle_alpha   90.00
_cell.angle_beta   90.00
_cell.angle_gamma   90.00
#
_symmetry.space_group_name_H-M   'P 1'
#
loop_
_entity.id
_entity.type
_entity.pdbx_description
1 polymer ?
#
loop_
_entity_poly.entity_id
_entity_poly.type
_entity_poly.pdbx_seq_one_letter_code
_entity_poly.pdbx_strand_id
1 'polypeptide(L)' 'MEPTSFKYFGIGLATLGMLGAGIGVGNIFGQFLAGALRNPSAAASQVGNLFVGAALVEALGILAFVLGILAWLG' A
#
# COMPACT_ATOMS: atom_id res chain seq x y z
N MET A 1 23.51 21.28 11.89
CA MET A 1 23.19 19.89 11.48
C MET A 1 23.71 19.72 10.07
N GLU A 2 24.40 18.62 9.77
CA GLU A 2 25.00 18.37 8.46
C GLU A 2 23.91 17.98 7.43
N PRO A 3 23.98 18.40 6.15
CA PRO A 3 22.99 18.06 5.12
C PRO A 3 22.72 16.55 5.00
N THR A 4 23.74 15.74 5.25
CA THR A 4 23.68 14.27 5.25
C THR A 4 22.67 13.72 6.27
N SER A 5 22.54 14.34 7.44
CA SER A 5 21.58 13.92 8.47
C SER A 5 20.13 14.16 8.05
N PHE A 6 19.85 15.28 7.37
CA PHE A 6 18.51 15.58 6.85
C PHE A 6 18.11 14.65 5.69
N LYS A 7 19.07 14.22 4.87
CA LYS A 7 18.85 13.23 3.80
C LYS A 7 18.33 11.91 4.37
N TYR A 8 19.01 11.34 5.37
CA TYR A 8 18.58 10.07 5.98
C TYR A 8 17.22 10.18 6.69
N PHE A 9 16.94 11.32 7.32
CA PHE A 9 15.63 11.58 7.91
C PHE A 9 14.52 11.64 6.84
N GLY A 10 14.76 12.33 5.73
CA GLY A 10 13.83 12.41 4.60
C GLY A 10 13.55 11.05 3.95
N ILE A 11 14.58 10.19 3.81
CA ILE A 11 14.42 8.81 3.34
C ILE A 11 13.48 8.02 4.27
N GLY A 12 13.67 8.14 5.59
CA GLY A 12 12.77 7.55 6.58
C GLY A 12 11.33 8.02 6.39
N LEU A 13 11.11 9.33 6.23
CA LEU A 13 9.77 9.88 6.02
C LEU A 13 9.12 9.42 4.69
N ALA A 14 9.89 9.29 3.62
CA ALA A 14 9.37 8.82 2.33
C ALA A 14 8.73 7.42 2.44
N THR A 15 9.31 6.55 3.27
CA THR A 15 8.78 5.18 3.48
C THR A 15 7.45 5.14 4.23
N LEU A 16 7.04 6.21 4.93
CA LEU A 16 5.74 6.28 5.61
C LEU A 16 4.55 6.19 4.64
N GLY A 17 4.76 6.47 3.34
CA GLY A 17 3.74 6.27 2.31
C GLY A 17 3.21 4.81 2.25
N MET A 18 4.01 3.83 2.68
CA MET A 18 3.59 2.43 2.77
C MET A 18 2.47 2.19 3.80
N LEU A 19 2.33 3.05 4.82
CA LEU A 19 1.25 2.93 5.81
C LEU A 19 -0.12 3.04 5.13
N GLY A 20 -0.25 3.95 4.16
CA GLY A 20 -1.48 4.10 3.39
C GLY A 20 -1.83 2.86 2.58
N ALA A 21 -0.82 2.18 2.02
CA ALA A 21 -1.02 0.92 1.31
C ALA A 21 -1.48 -0.19 2.25
N GLY A 22 -0.83 -0.36 3.42
CA GLY A 22 -1.24 -1.35 4.42
C GLY A 22 -2.67 -1.14 4.92
N ILE A 23 -3.05 0.10 5.23
CA ILE A 23 -4.42 0.45 5.63
C ILE A 23 -5.40 0.20 4.47
N GLY A 24 -5.05 0.61 3.26
CA GLY A 24 -5.91 0.46 2.08
C GLY A 24 -6.17 -1.00 1.71
N VAL A 25 -5.13 -1.85 1.73
CA VAL A 25 -5.26 -3.30 1.52
C VAL A 25 -6.12 -3.92 2.60
N GLY A 26 -5.86 -3.61 3.88
CA GLY A 26 -6.66 -4.09 5.00
C GLY A 26 -8.15 -3.75 4.85
N ASN A 27 -8.45 -2.51 4.44
CA ASN A 27 -9.83 -2.07 4.18
C ASN A 27 -10.47 -2.82 3.01
N ILE A 28 -9.75 -2.99 1.89
CA ILE A 28 -10.26 -3.69 0.70
C ILE A 28 -10.63 -5.14 1.03
N PHE A 29 -9.73 -5.88 1.68
CA PHE A 29 -9.99 -7.28 2.05
C PHE A 29 -11.04 -7.40 3.16
N GLY A 30 -11.03 -6.49 4.14
CA GLY A 30 -12.04 -6.45 5.20
C GLY A 30 -13.44 -6.24 4.65
N GLN A 31 -13.61 -5.30 3.72
CA GLN A 31 -14.91 -5.04 3.09
C GLN A 31 -15.34 -6.17 2.16
N PHE A 32 -14.41 -6.79 1.44
CA PHE A 32 -14.72 -7.99 0.66
C PHE A 32 -15.22 -9.13 1.54
N LEU A 33 -14.55 -9.42 2.67
CA LEU A 33 -14.99 -10.46 3.60
C LEU A 33 -16.40 -10.15 4.16
N ALA A 34 -16.61 -8.91 4.61
CA ALA A 34 -17.91 -8.48 5.12
C ALA A 34 -19.03 -8.55 4.08
N GLY A 35 -18.73 -8.34 2.80
CA GLY A 35 -19.65 -8.51 1.68
C GLY A 35 -19.88 -9.98 1.33
N ALA A 36 -18.81 -10.78 1.27
CA ALA A 36 -18.86 -12.20 0.94
C ALA A 36 -19.67 -13.01 1.96
N LEU A 37 -19.57 -12.68 3.25
CA LEU A 37 -20.38 -13.31 4.29
C LEU A 37 -21.88 -12.98 4.16
N ARG A 38 -22.25 -11.87 3.51
CA ARG A 38 -23.66 -11.50 3.26
C ARG A 38 -24.22 -12.15 2.01
N ASN A 39 -23.40 -12.36 0.97
CA ASN A 39 -23.82 -13.05 -0.25
C ASN A 39 -22.69 -13.93 -0.83
N PRO A 40 -22.51 -15.16 -0.31
CA PRO A 40 -21.40 -16.02 -0.70
C PRO A 40 -21.39 -16.42 -2.19
N SER A 41 -22.55 -16.54 -2.82
CA SER A 41 -22.65 -16.95 -4.23
C SER A 41 -22.12 -15.88 -5.19
N ALA A 42 -22.21 -14.60 -4.83
CA ALA A 42 -21.66 -13.50 -5.62
C ALA A 42 -20.15 -13.29 -5.39
N ALA A 43 -19.60 -13.72 -4.26
CA ALA A 43 -18.23 -13.43 -3.84
C ALA A 43 -17.18 -13.89 -4.86
N ALA A 44 -17.33 -15.10 -5.40
CA ALA A 44 -16.40 -15.66 -6.39
C ALA A 44 -16.22 -14.77 -7.61
N SER A 45 -17.30 -14.12 -8.09
CA SER A 45 -17.26 -13.21 -9.24
C SER A 45 -16.47 -11.92 -8.98
N GLN A 46 -16.27 -11.55 -7.71
CA GLN A 46 -15.64 -10.29 -7.30
C GLN A 46 -14.16 -10.45 -6.93
N VAL A 47 -13.63 -11.67 -6.88
CA VAL A 47 -12.23 -11.93 -6.52
C VAL A 47 -11.26 -11.23 -7.48
N GLY A 48 -11.59 -11.15 -8.77
CA GLY A 48 -10.78 -10.39 -9.74
C GLY A 48 -10.69 -8.91 -9.37
N ASN A 49 -11.84 -8.28 -9.09
CA ASN A 49 -11.91 -6.87 -8.69
C ASN A 49 -11.21 -6.62 -7.35
N LEU A 50 -11.31 -7.56 -6.40
CA LEU A 50 -10.60 -7.52 -5.12
C LEU A 50 -9.08 -7.39 -5.33
N PHE A 51 -8.49 -8.29 -6.12
CA PHE A 51 -7.04 -8.28 -6.34
C PHE A 51 -6.58 -7.12 -7.20
N VAL A 52 -7.40 -6.65 -8.16
CA VAL A 52 -7.10 -5.41 -8.90
C VAL A 52 -7.03 -4.23 -7.95
N GLY A 53 -8.03 -4.06 -7.07
CA GLY A 53 -8.03 -3.00 -6.08
C GLY A 53 -6.84 -3.07 -5.12
N ALA A 54 -6.55 -4.26 -4.59
CA ALA A 54 -5.42 -4.49 -3.71
C ALA A 54 -4.07 -4.19 -4.39
N ALA A 55 -3.88 -4.64 -5.63
CA ALA A 55 -2.65 -4.41 -6.39
C ALA A 55 -2.43 -2.93 -6.71
N LEU A 56 -3.49 -2.17 -7.03
CA LEU A 56 -3.39 -0.74 -7.28
C LEU A 56 -2.98 0.04 -6.01
N VAL A 57 -3.52 -0.36 -4.85
CA VAL A 57 -3.13 0.23 -3.56
C VAL A 57 -1.70 -0.13 -3.19
N GLU A 58 -1.29 -1.39 -3.37
CA GLU A 58 0.09 -1.83 -3.17
C GLU A 58 1.07 -1.12 -4.10
N ALA A 59 0.69 -0.85 -5.36
CA ALA A 59 1.55 -0.13 -6.29
C ALA A 59 1.95 1.26 -5.77
N LEU A 60 1.06 1.94 -5.04
CA LEU A 60 1.37 3.21 -4.38
C LEU A 60 2.32 3.04 -3.18
N GLY A 61 2.18 1.94 -2.43
CA GLY A 61 3.10 1.58 -1.34
C GLY A 61 4.50 1.25 -1.87
N ILE A 62 4.59 0.44 -2.91
CA ILE A 62 5.83 0.11 -3.62
C ILE A 62 6.48 1.38 -4.18
N LEU A 63 5.71 2.31 -4.74
CA LEU A 63 6.24 3.58 -5.21
C LEU A 63 6.92 4.38 -4.08
N ALA A 64 6.28 4.48 -2.91
CA ALA A 64 6.87 5.14 -1.74
C ALA A 64 8.19 4.46 -1.30
N PHE A 65 8.23 3.13 -1.31
CA PHE A 65 9.43 2.35 -1.00
C PHE A 65 10.55 2.58 -2.03
N VAL A 66 10.24 2.51 -3.32
CA VAL A 66 11.20 2.74 -4.41
C VAL A 66 11.78 4.15 -4.35
N LEU A 67 10.95 5.17 -4.09
CA LEU A 67 11.43 6.54 -3.92
C LEU A 67 12.40 6.66 -2.73
N GLY A 68 12.14 5.97 -1.62
CA GLY A 68 13.05 5.88 -0.48
C GLY A 68 14.41 5.26 -0.87
N ILE A 69 14.40 4.17 -1.65
CA ILE A 69 15.64 3.55 -2.15
C ILE A 69 16.39 4.49 -3.09
N LEU A 70 15.71 5.13 -4.04
CA LEU A 70 16.33 6.05 -4.99
C LEU A 70 16.98 7.24 -4.28
N ALA A 71 16.30 7.81 -3.27
CA ALA A 71 16.84 8.88 -2.44
C ALA A 71 18.01 8.42 -1.55
N TRP A 72 18.11 7.14 -1.24
CA TRP A 72 19.27 6.58 -0.54
C TRP A 72 20.48 6.45 -1.46
N LEU A 73 20.28 5.95 -2.69
CA LEU A 73 21.34 5.68 -3.66
C LEU A 73 21.97 6.92 -4.29
N GLY A 74 21.20 8.00 -4.50
CA GLY A 74 21.69 9.28 -5.05
C GLY A 74 22.01 10.27 -3.94
#